data_AF-A0A537JG61-F1
#
_entry.id   AF-A0A537JG61-F1
#
_cell.length_a   1.000
_cell.length_b   1.000
_cell.length_c   1.000
_cell.angle_alpha   90.00
_cell.angle_beta   90.00
_cell.angle_gamma   90.00
#
_symmetry.space_group_name_H-M   'P 1'
#
loop_
_entity.id
_entity.type
_entity.pdbx_description
1 polymer ?
#
loop_
_entity_poly.entity_id
_entity_poly.type
_entity_poly.pdbx_seq_one_letter_code
_entity_poly.pdbx_strand_id
1 'polypeptide(L)'
;MDFTRDMVIGVFAGEIRGPAAVAIVRVTREPNRLVVWYTFRDTRPMPAAESGVPSTPFSIIRLPRSSLPVSFVQVKAPQVLRRP
;
A
#
# COMPACT_ATOMS: atom_id res chain seq x y z
N MET A 1 -1.78 5.61 21.56
CA MET A 1 -1.90 4.31 20.86
C MET A 1 -1.73 3.23 21.91
N ASP A 2 -2.67 2.31 22.02
CA ASP A 2 -2.65 1.26 23.05
C ASP A 2 -2.56 -0.11 22.35
N PHE A 3 -1.38 -0.72 22.34
CA PHE A 3 -1.17 -1.99 21.63
C PHE A 3 -1.93 -3.18 22.24
N THR A 4 -2.54 -3.03 23.42
CA THR A 4 -3.43 -4.05 23.98
C THR A 4 -4.80 -4.06 23.28
N ARG A 5 -5.20 -2.93 22.69
CA ARG A 5 -6.51 -2.74 22.01
C ARG A 5 -6.38 -2.43 20.52
N ASP A 6 -5.24 -1.87 20.13
CA ASP A 6 -4.88 -1.48 18.78
C ASP A 6 -3.79 -2.41 18.22
N MET A 7 -3.73 -2.48 16.90
CA MET A 7 -2.58 -2.99 16.17
C MET A 7 -2.30 -2.10 14.97
N VAL A 8 -1.13 -2.27 14.37
CA VAL A 8 -0.72 -1.54 13.17
C VAL A 8 -0.40 -2.51 12.05
N ILE A 9 -0.82 -2.14 10.84
CA ILE A 9 -0.45 -2.80 9.60
C ILE A 9 0.34 -1.80 8.76
N GLY A 10 1.54 -2.20 8.36
CA GLY A 10 2.41 -1.45 7.47
C GLY A 10 2.68 -2.21 6.18
N VAL A 11 2.67 -1.50 5.05
CA VAL A 11 3.19 -1.99 3.77
C VAL A 11 4.35 -1.08 3.37
N PHE A 12 5.49 -1.68 3.04
CA PHE A 12 6.73 -0.98 2.69
C PHE A 12 7.13 -1.38 1.27
N ALA A 13 7.66 -0.42 0.52
CA ALA A 13 8.14 -0.61 -0.85
C ALA A 13 9.35 -1.57 -0.93
N GLY A 14 10.04 -1.81 0.19
CA GLY A 14 11.29 -2.56 0.21
C GLY A 14 12.43 -1.76 -0.41
N GLU A 15 13.42 -2.47 -0.98
CA GLU A 15 14.50 -1.83 -1.72
C GLU A 15 13.99 -1.38 -3.10
N ILE A 16 13.94 -0.07 -3.30
CA ILE A 16 13.54 0.57 -4.55
C ILE A 16 14.63 1.51 -5.03
N ARG A 17 14.79 1.62 -6.36
CA ARG A 17 15.64 2.64 -6.97
C ARG A 17 14.72 3.77 -7.44
N GLY A 18 14.75 4.95 -6.85
CA GLY A 18 13.87 6.07 -7.26
C GLY A 18 12.51 6.12 -6.55
N PRO A 19 11.63 7.06 -6.93
CA PRO A 19 10.41 7.33 -6.17
C PRO A 19 9.37 6.22 -6.36
N ALA A 20 8.65 5.91 -5.28
CA ALA A 20 7.54 4.97 -5.30
C ALA A 20 6.41 5.46 -4.42
N ALA A 21 5.20 5.03 -4.76
CA ALA A 21 4.01 5.25 -3.96
C ALA A 21 3.39 3.92 -3.56
N VAL A 22 3.31 3.70 -2.24
CA VAL A 22 2.58 2.61 -1.61
C VAL A 22 1.36 3.19 -0.91
N ALA A 23 0.20 2.56 -1.10
CA ALA A 23 -1.02 2.93 -0.38
C ALA A 23 -1.84 1.70 -0.04
N ILE A 24 -2.20 1.54 1.23
CA ILE A 24 -3.23 0.59 1.65
C ILE A 24 -4.59 1.16 1.22
N VAL A 25 -5.30 0.45 0.35
CA VAL A 25 -6.59 0.91 -0.19
C VAL A 25 -7.78 0.39 0.61
N ARG A 26 -7.64 -0.79 1.22
CA ARG A 26 -8.71 -1.43 1.98
C ARG A 26 -8.16 -2.48 2.92
N VAL A 27 -8.79 -2.63 4.08
CA VAL A 27 -8.66 -3.84 4.91
C VAL A 27 -10.03 -4.47 5.06
N THR A 28 -10.14 -5.75 4.73
CA THR A 28 -11.36 -6.54 4.90
C THR A 28 -11.16 -7.63 5.92
N ARG A 29 -12.17 -7.86 6.76
CA ARG A 29 -12.22 -9.01 7.65
C ARG A 29 -12.97 -10.14 6.98
N GLU A 30 -12.29 -11.26 6.78
CA GLU A 30 -12.87 -12.53 6.35
C GLU A 30 -12.98 -13.48 7.56
N PRO A 31 -13.70 -14.61 7.47
CA PRO A 31 -13.90 -15.50 8.62
C PRO A 31 -12.59 -15.92 9.31
N ASN A 32 -11.53 -16.17 8.52
CA ASN A 32 -10.28 -16.75 9.02
C ASN A 32 -9.06 -15.84 8.86
N ARG A 33 -9.21 -14.61 8.36
CA ARG A 33 -8.08 -13.70 8.10
C ARG A 33 -8.50 -12.24 7.94
N LEU A 34 -7.52 -11.34 8.03
CA LEU A 34 -7.61 -9.99 7.51
C LEU A 34 -6.93 -9.92 6.14
N VAL A 35 -7.58 -9.28 5.17
CA VAL A 35 -7.00 -9.07 3.83
C VAL A 35 -6.73 -7.60 3.64
N VAL A 36 -5.44 -7.27 3.45
CA VAL A 36 -4.93 -5.93 3.24
C VAL A 36 -4.69 -5.74 1.76
N TRP A 37 -5.54 -4.94 1.14
CA TRP A 37 -5.41 -4.56 -0.25
C TRP A 37 -4.53 -3.32 -0.32
N TYR A 38 -3.49 -3.37 -1.14
CA TYR A 38 -2.57 -2.25 -1.32
C TYR A 38 -2.26 -2.02 -2.80
N THR A 39 -1.83 -0.81 -3.11
CA THR A 39 -1.25 -0.46 -4.41
C THR A 39 0.23 -0.18 -4.25
N PHE A 40 0.98 -0.48 -5.30
CA PHE A 40 2.38 -0.11 -5.45
C PHE A 40 2.55 0.46 -6.85
N ARG A 41 3.12 1.65 -6.94
CA ARG A 41 3.44 2.32 -8.20
C ARG A 41 4.91 2.72 -8.21
N ASP A 42 5.67 2.21 -9.17
CA ASP A 42 6.95 2.81 -9.57
C ASP A 42 6.61 4.06 -10.38
N THR A 43 7.12 5.23 -9.98
CA THR A 43 6.79 6.49 -10.65
C THR A 43 7.78 6.83 -11.78
N ARG A 44 8.67 5.90 -12.17
CA ARG A 44 9.57 6.09 -13.32
C ARG A 44 8.89 5.70 -14.65
N PRO A 45 9.19 6.40 -15.77
CA PRO A 45 10.13 7.50 -15.93
C PRO A 45 9.34 8.83 -16.00
N MET A 46 8.69 9.25 -14.92
CA MET A 46 8.07 10.56 -14.96
C MET A 46 9.17 11.63 -15.07
N PRO A 47 9.11 12.57 -16.03
CA PRO A 47 10.07 13.66 -16.12
C PRO A 47 10.16 14.39 -14.78
N ALA A 48 11.39 14.67 -14.33
CA ALA A 48 11.64 15.28 -13.02
C ALA A 48 10.88 16.60 -12.80
N ALA A 49 10.53 17.31 -13.89
CA ALA A 49 9.78 18.56 -13.88
C ALA A 49 8.26 18.39 -13.64
N GLU A 50 7.69 17.20 -13.89
CA GLU A 50 6.27 16.88 -13.64
C GLU A 50 6.06 16.02 -12.39
N SER A 51 7.15 15.64 -11.72
CA SER A 51 7.17 14.72 -10.58
C SER A 51 6.79 15.39 -9.25
N GLY A 52 5.72 16.20 -9.25
CA GLY A 52 5.08 16.71 -8.03
C GLY A 52 4.40 15.61 -7.21
N VAL A 53 4.59 14.33 -7.56
CA VAL A 53 4.04 13.19 -6.83
C VAL A 53 4.94 12.89 -5.63
N PRO A 54 4.45 13.06 -4.39
CA PRO A 54 5.22 12.74 -3.20
C PRO A 54 5.60 11.26 -3.21
N SER A 55 6.88 10.96 -2.97
CA SER A 55 7.31 9.59 -2.73
C SER A 55 6.78 9.14 -1.37
N THR A 56 5.88 8.16 -1.36
CA THR A 56 5.35 7.53 -0.14
C THR A 56 5.79 6.07 -0.13
N PRO A 57 7.03 5.76 0.28
CA PRO A 57 7.59 4.42 0.18
C PRO A 57 6.97 3.44 1.19
N PHE A 58 6.05 3.90 2.03
CA PHE A 58 5.30 3.07 2.95
C PHE A 58 3.91 3.64 3.21
N SER A 59 3.01 2.76 3.66
CA SER A 59 1.68 3.11 4.16
C SER A 59 1.43 2.33 5.44
N ILE A 60 1.04 3.03 6.50
CA ILE A 60 0.83 2.47 7.84
C ILE A 60 -0.56 2.89 8.31
N ILE A 61 -1.35 1.93 8.79
CA ILE A 61 -2.68 2.19 9.35
C ILE A 61 -2.84 1.57 10.74
N ARG A 62 -3.69 2.19 11.56
CA ARG A 62 -4.13 1.67 12.85
C ARG A 62 -5.46 0.93 12.69
N LEU A 63 -5.60 -0.21 13.35
CA LEU A 63 -6.82 -1.02 13.38
C LEU A 63 -7.07 -1.54 14.81
N PRO A 64 -8.32 -1.91 15.15
CA PRO A 64 -8.58 -2.70 16.35
C PRO A 64 -7.75 -4.00 16.32
N ARG A 65 -7.23 -4.38 17.48
CA ARG A 65 -6.42 -5.59 17.64
C ARG A 65 -7.22 -6.82 17.21
N SER A 66 -6.58 -7.68 16.43
CA SER A 66 -7.13 -8.95 15.94
C SER A 66 -6.06 -10.02 16.03
N SER A 67 -6.45 -11.23 16.43
CA SER A 67 -5.59 -12.42 16.39
C SER A 67 -5.62 -13.14 15.04
N LEU A 68 -6.48 -12.70 14.11
CA LEU A 68 -6.57 -13.29 12.78
C LEU A 68 -5.27 -13.07 12.00
N PRO A 69 -4.81 -14.07 11.22
CA PRO A 69 -3.67 -13.89 10.32
C PRO A 69 -3.96 -12.80 9.29
N VAL A 70 -2.90 -12.12 8.85
CA VAL A 70 -2.97 -11.03 7.87
C VAL A 70 -2.44 -11.53 6.53
N SER A 71 -3.17 -11.27 5.45
CA SER A 71 -2.76 -11.54 4.07
C SER A 71 -2.74 -10.24 3.27
N PHE A 72 -1.82 -10.12 2.33
CA PHE A 72 -1.64 -8.92 1.52
C PHE A 72 -1.97 -9.20 0.06
N VAL A 73 -2.74 -8.31 -0.56
CA VAL A 73 -3.12 -8.42 -1.97
C VAL A 73 -2.80 -7.12 -2.69
N GLN A 74 -1.92 -7.20 -3.68
CA GLN A 74 -1.57 -6.07 -4.51
C GLN A 74 -2.65 -5.86 -5.58
N VAL A 75 -3.28 -4.68 -5.59
CA VAL A 75 -4.17 -4.25 -6.67
C VAL A 75 -3.31 -3.68 -7.79
N LYS A 76 -3.32 -4.34 -8.95
CA LYS A 76 -2.76 -3.79 -10.18
C LYS A 76 -3.83 -2.91 -10.84
N ALA A 77 -3.56 -1.62 -11.03
CA ALA A 77 -4.39 -0.80 -11.89
C ALA A 77 -4.25 -1.29 -13.34
N PRO A 78 -5.34 -1.43 -14.13
CA PRO A 78 -5.23 -1.66 -15.55
C PRO A 78 -4.36 -0.56 -16.18
N GLN A 79 -3.35 -0.94 -16.96
CA GLN A 79 -2.65 0.01 -17.80
C GLN A 79 -3.66 0.51 -18.83
N VAL A 80 -4.17 1.74 -18.66
CA VAL A 80 -4.97 2.36 -19.72
C VAL A 80 -4.00 2.61 -20.87
N LEU A 81 -4.07 1.79 -21.92
CA LEU A 81 -3.31 1.97 -23.14
C LEU A 81 -3.64 3.38 -23.67
N ARG A 82 -2.74 4.34 -23.46
CA ARG A 82 -2.84 5.63 -24.15
C ARG A 82 -2.53 5.33 -25.62
N ARG A 83 -3.59 5.24 -26.42
CA ARG A 83 -3.51 5.04 -27.87
C ARG A 83 -2.75 6.23 -28.48
N PRO A 84 -1.83 6.00 -29.44
CA PRO A 84 -1.07 7.06 -30.11
C PRO A 84 -1.97 8.00 -30.90
#